data_AF-A0A950TLU7-F1
#
_entry.id   AF-A0A950TLU7-F1
#
_cell.length_a   1.000
_cell.length_b   1.000
_cell.length_c   1.000
_cell.angle_alpha   90.00
_cell.angle_beta   90.00
_cell.angle_gamma   90.00
#
_symmetry.space_group_name_H-M   'P 1'
#
loop_
_entity.id
_entity.type
_entity.pdbx_description
1 polymer ?
#
loop_
_entity_poly.entity_id
_entity_poly.type
_entity_poly.pdbx_seq_one_letter_code
_entity_poly.pdbx_strand_id
1 'polypeptide(L)'
;MAFININANESIESALRRFKRKVISEEIIKDLKKHAHFIPPGQKAKLKSANARKRNRRRFRQQRPMGAGNNANGPRPAGQGNTGGGTGAPNR
;
A
#
# COMPACT_ATOMS: atom_id res chain seq x y z
N MET A 1 -9.66 4.21 17.15
CA MET A 1 -11.10 4.46 17.37
C MET A 1 -11.45 5.77 16.66
N ALA A 2 -12.53 5.84 15.86
CA ALA A 2 -12.83 7.02 15.06
C ALA A 2 -14.03 7.82 15.63
N PHE A 3 -13.77 9.02 16.13
CA PHE A 3 -14.79 9.96 16.62
C PHE A 3 -14.70 11.31 15.87
N ILE A 4 -15.82 12.02 15.82
CA ILE A 4 -15.94 13.35 15.22
C ILE A 4 -17.03 14.09 15.96
N ASN A 5 -16.76 15.34 16.30
CA ASN A 5 -17.75 16.26 16.84
C ASN A 5 -18.27 17.12 15.69
N ILE A 6 -19.59 17.22 15.57
CA ILE A 6 -20.25 18.02 14.53
C ILE A 6 -20.54 19.39 15.11
N ASN A 7 -20.12 20.45 14.42
CA ASN A 7 -20.45 21.81 14.81
C ASN A 7 -21.79 22.23 14.21
N ALA A 8 -22.54 23.12 14.89
CA ALA A 8 -23.89 23.54 14.49
C ALA A 8 -23.98 24.17 13.08
N ASN A 9 -22.87 24.67 12.53
CA ASN A 9 -22.81 25.32 11.21
C ASN A 9 -22.26 24.41 10.10
N GLU A 10 -22.15 23.11 10.31
CA GLU A 10 -21.64 22.17 9.30
C GLU A 10 -22.73 21.26 8.75
N SER A 11 -22.77 21.10 7.43
CA SER A 11 -23.63 20.11 6.78
C SER A 11 -23.21 18.69 7.17
N ILE A 12 -24.20 17.82 7.37
CA ILE A 12 -24.06 16.39 7.69
C ILE A 12 -23.09 15.70 6.72
N GLU A 13 -23.12 16.05 5.44
CA GLU A 13 -22.26 15.46 4.42
C GLU A 13 -20.76 15.76 4.68
N SER A 14 -20.45 16.97 5.16
CA SER A 14 -19.09 17.37 5.55
C SER A 14 -18.60 16.58 6.77
N ALA A 15 -19.48 16.32 7.74
CA ALA A 15 -19.18 15.47 8.89
C ALA A 15 -18.89 14.02 8.46
N LEU A 16 -19.72 13.44 7.58
CA LEU A 16 -19.52 12.09 7.04
C LEU A 16 -18.21 11.96 6.25
N ARG A 17 -17.83 13.00 5.50
CA ARG A 17 -16.55 13.04 4.78
C ARG A 17 -15.36 13.02 5.74
N ARG A 18 -15.43 13.74 6.86
CA ARG A 18 -14.41 13.73 7.92
C ARG A 18 -14.39 12.39 8.67
N PHE A 19 -15.55 11.79 8.89
CA PHE A 19 -15.66 10.44 9.46
C PHE A 19 -14.89 9.43 8.64
N LYS A 20 -15.20 9.37 7.33
CA LYS A 20 -14.58 8.45 6.39
C LYS A 20 -13.07 8.62 6.38
N ARG A 21 -12.57 9.86 6.40
CA ARG A 21 -11.13 10.15 6.52
C ARG A 21 -10.53 9.61 7.82
N LYS A 22 -11.17 9.84 8.96
CA LYS A 22 -10.70 9.33 10.27
C LYS A 22 -10.70 7.81 10.31
N VAL A 23 -11.74 7.14 9.82
CA VAL A 23 -11.82 5.67 9.71
C VAL A 23 -10.71 5.10 8.81
N ILE A 24 -10.40 5.77 7.70
CA ILE A 24 -9.30 5.38 6.80
C ILE A 24 -7.95 5.60 7.48
N SER A 25 -7.75 6.74 8.17
CA SER A 25 -6.51 7.08 8.87
C SER A 25 -6.19 6.08 9.98
N GLU A 26 -7.20 5.63 10.71
CA GLU A 26 -7.08 4.67 11.81
C GLU A 26 -6.95 3.22 11.30
N GLU A 27 -6.94 2.98 9.98
CA GLU A 27 -6.89 1.66 9.33
C GLU A 27 -7.95 0.63 9.81
N ILE A 28 -9.03 1.05 10.50
CA ILE A 28 -10.01 0.18 11.16
C ILE A 28 -10.57 -0.90 10.22
N ILE A 29 -11.03 -0.50 9.03
CA ILE A 29 -11.61 -1.41 8.03
C ILE A 29 -10.55 -2.40 7.52
N LYS A 30 -9.30 -1.96 7.40
CA LYS A 30 -8.21 -2.78 6.89
C LYS A 30 -7.81 -3.82 7.93
N ASP A 31 -7.83 -3.47 9.21
CA ASP A 31 -7.54 -4.41 10.30
C ASP A 31 -8.67 -5.42 10.48
N LEU A 32 -9.92 -5.00 10.41
CA LEU A 32 -11.06 -5.93 10.31
C LEU A 32 -10.86 -6.96 9.20
N LYS A 33 -10.47 -6.53 7.99
CA LYS A 33 -10.23 -7.44 6.86
C LYS A 33 -9.06 -8.40 7.08
N LYS A 34 -7.99 -7.98 7.78
CA LYS A 34 -6.85 -8.85 8.11
C LYS A 34 -7.19 -9.87 9.21
N HIS A 35 -8.14 -9.53 10.08
CA HIS A 35 -8.52 -10.34 11.23
C HIS A 35 -9.81 -11.15 11.01
N ALA A 36 -10.50 -10.95 9.89
CA ALA A 36 -11.72 -11.69 9.54
C ALA A 36 -11.51 -13.20 9.37
N HIS A 37 -10.29 -13.64 9.07
CA HIS A 37 -9.91 -15.04 8.94
C HIS A 37 -8.51 -15.26 9.48
N PHE A 38 -8.22 -16.47 9.95
CA PHE A 38 -6.87 -16.85 10.35
C PHE A 38 -5.96 -16.84 9.12
N ILE A 39 -4.92 -16.01 9.17
CA ILE A 39 -3.88 -15.97 8.14
C ILE A 39 -2.63 -16.64 8.73
N PRO A 40 -2.13 -17.73 8.11
CA PRO A 40 -0.89 -18.36 8.52
C PRO A 40 0.27 -17.36 8.59
N PRO A 41 1.21 -17.52 9.54
CA PRO A 41 2.27 -16.54 9.79
C PRO A 41 3.15 -16.28 8.56
N GLY A 42 3.42 -17.30 7.74
CA GLY A 42 4.15 -17.14 6.47
C GLY A 42 3.43 -16.25 5.45
N GLN A 43 2.11 -16.34 5.37
CA GLN A 43 1.30 -15.50 4.48
C GLN A 43 1.19 -14.06 5.03
N LYS A 44 1.14 -13.89 6.35
CA LYS A 44 1.20 -12.58 7.03
C LYS A 44 2.51 -11.86 6.73
N ALA A 45 3.65 -12.56 6.74
CA ALA A 45 4.96 -12.02 6.40
C ALA A 45 5.03 -11.55 4.93
N LYS A 46 4.52 -12.37 4.00
CA LYS A 46 4.42 -12.01 2.56
C LYS A 46 3.53 -10.78 2.34
N LEU A 47 2.37 -10.70 3.01
CA LEU A 47 1.45 -9.57 2.89
C LEU A 47 2.06 -8.27 3.47
N LYS A 48 2.82 -8.37 4.57
CA LYS A 48 3.54 -7.22 5.16
C LYS A 48 4.60 -6.66 4.19
N SER A 49 5.41 -7.51 3.59
CA SER A 49 6.47 -7.08 2.65
C SER A 49 5.89 -6.49 1.36
N ALA A 50 4.82 -7.09 0.81
CA ALA A 50 4.11 -6.57 -0.36
C ALA A 50 3.52 -5.17 -0.10
N ASN A 51 2.88 -4.98 1.07
CA ASN A 51 2.31 -3.69 1.46
C ASN A 51 3.39 -2.62 1.70
N ALA A 52 4.52 -2.98 2.31
CA ALA A 52 5.65 -2.07 2.47
C ALA A 52 6.20 -1.60 1.12
N ARG A 53 6.44 -2.54 0.17
CA ARG A 53 6.88 -2.21 -1.20
C ARG A 53 5.87 -1.32 -1.93
N LYS A 54 4.57 -1.55 -1.75
CA LYS A 54 3.51 -0.70 -2.35
C LYS A 54 3.53 0.71 -1.76
N ARG A 55 3.69 0.85 -0.44
CA ARG A 55 3.80 2.16 0.23
C ARG A 55 5.05 2.92 -0.25
N ASN A 56 6.17 2.23 -0.37
CA ASN A 56 7.44 2.82 -0.82
C ASN A 56 7.33 3.35 -2.26
N ARG A 57 6.76 2.54 -3.18
CA ARG A 57 6.51 2.97 -4.57
C ARG A 57 5.66 4.22 -4.67
N ARG A 58 4.62 4.36 -3.83
CA ARG A 58 3.78 5.57 -3.80
C ARG A 58 4.53 6.79 -3.30
N ARG A 59 5.38 6.63 -2.26
CA ARG A 59 6.21 7.71 -1.73
C ARG A 59 7.23 8.20 -2.75
N PHE A 60 7.94 7.30 -3.41
CA PHE A 60 8.92 7.68 -4.42
C PHE A 60 8.27 8.34 -5.65
N ARG A 61 7.08 7.91 -6.06
CA ARG A 61 6.36 8.55 -7.17
C ARG A 61 5.96 9.99 -6.86
N GLN A 62 5.66 10.30 -5.59
CA GLN A 62 5.31 11.66 -5.13
C GLN A 62 6.53 12.57 -5.00
N GLN A 63 7.72 12.01 -4.76
CA GLN A 63 8.98 12.76 -4.63
C GLN A 63 9.66 13.03 -5.98
N ARG A 64 9.15 12.51 -7.10
CA ARG A 64 9.69 12.83 -8.43
C ARG A 64 9.20 14.24 -8.81
N PRO A 65 10.10 15.22 -9.01
CA PRO A 65 9.70 16.49 -9.59
C PRO A 65 9.06 16.23 -10.96
N MET A 66 7.96 16.94 -11.23
CA MET A 66 7.13 16.87 -12.44
C MET A 66 7.88 17.44 -13.66
N GLY A 67 9.03 16.85 -13.97
CA GLY A 67 9.97 17.30 -15.00
C GLY A 67 11.12 16.32 -15.27
N ALA A 68 11.24 15.21 -14.52
CA ALA A 68 12.18 14.14 -14.86
C ALA A 68 11.62 13.33 -16.05
N GLY A 69 11.88 13.82 -17.26
CA GLY A 69 11.54 13.21 -18.53
C GLY A 69 11.97 11.75 -18.63
N ASN A 70 11.31 11.04 -19.55
CA ASN A 70 11.60 9.67 -19.94
C ASN A 70 13.01 9.57 -20.57
N ASN A 71 14.07 9.67 -19.76
CA ASN A 71 15.40 9.28 -20.22
C ASN A 71 15.59 7.80 -19.89
N ALA A 72 15.64 6.97 -20.94
CA ALA A 72 15.79 5.52 -20.87
C ALA A 72 17.16 5.06 -20.30
N ASN A 73 18.00 5.98 -19.82
CA ASN A 73 19.37 5.74 -19.35
C ASN A 73 19.65 6.23 -17.91
N GLY A 74 18.63 6.37 -17.05
CA GLY A 74 18.85 6.55 -15.60
C GLY A 74 19.02 5.21 -14.87
N PRO A 75 19.83 5.12 -13.80
CA PRO A 75 20.00 3.88 -13.06
C PRO A 75 18.63 3.43 -12.53
N ARG A 76 18.10 2.35 -13.12
CA ARG A 76 16.87 1.71 -12.66
C ARG A 76 17.12 1.34 -11.19
N PRO A 77 16.26 1.73 -10.24
CA PRO A 77 16.43 1.27 -8.87
C PRO A 77 16.41 -0.26 -8.93
N ALA A 78 17.49 -0.88 -8.45
CA ALA A 78 17.72 -2.32 -8.50
C ALA A 78 16.54 -3.06 -7.87
N GLY A 79 15.55 -3.38 -8.69
CA GLY A 79 14.42 -4.21 -8.38
C GLY A 79 14.94 -5.63 -8.41
N GLN A 80 15.40 -6.07 -7.24
CA GLN A 80 15.80 -7.43 -6.91
C GLN A 80 15.06 -8.46 -7.77
N GLY A 81 15.82 -9.08 -8.67
CA GLY A 81 15.37 -10.16 -9.52
C GLY A 81 14.78 -11.28 -8.66
N ASN A 82 13.62 -11.78 -9.07
CA ASN A 82 13.13 -13.07 -8.61
C ASN A 82 13.94 -14.14 -9.34
N THR A 83 15.12 -14.50 -8.84
CA THR A 83 15.85 -15.70 -9.26
C THR A 83 15.08 -16.92 -8.75
N GLY A 84 14.07 -17.32 -9.51
CA GLY A 84 13.49 -18.66 -9.41
C GLY A 84 14.51 -19.65 -9.95
N GLY A 85 15.18 -20.35 -9.05
CA GLY A 85 15.94 -21.55 -9.38
C GLY A 85 14.99 -22.64 -9.91
N GLY A 86 15.38 -23.26 -11.01
CA GLY A 86 14.67 -24.34 -11.65
C GLY A 86 15.57 -24.96 -12.71
N THR A 87 16.50 -25.80 -12.26
CA THR A 87 17.27 -26.73 -13.10
C THR A 87 16.30 -27.61 -13.89
N GLY A 88 16.26 -27.45 -15.21
CA GLY A 88 15.57 -28.34 -16.13
C GLY A 88 16.51 -28.68 -17.29
N ALA A 89 17.02 -29.90 -17.29
CA ALA A 89 17.89 -30.44 -18.33
C ALA A 89 17.22 -30.37 -19.72
N PRO A 90 17.97 -30.10 -20.80
CA PRO A 90 17.43 -30.24 -22.15
C PRO A 90 17.28 -31.73 -22.49
N ASN A 91 16.09 -32.08 -22.99
CA ASN A 91 15.83 -33.39 -23.57
C ASN A 91 15.80 -33.24 -25.09
N ARG A 92 16.49 -34.17 -25.76
CA ARG A 92 16.69 -34.39 -27.21
C ARG A 92 17.82 -33.62 -27.88
#